data_AF-A0A6J4E8C2-F1
#
_entry.id   AF-A0A6J4E8C2-F1
#
_cell.length_a   1.000
_cell.length_b   1.000
_cell.length_c   1.000
_cell.angle_alpha   90.00
_cell.angle_beta   90.00
_cell.angle_gamma   90.00
#
_symmetry.space_group_name_H-M   'P 1'
#
loop_
_entity.id
_entity.type
_entity.pdbx_description
1 polymer ?
#
loop_
_entity_poly.entity_id
_entity_poly.type
_entity_poly.pdbx_seq_one_letter_code
_entity_poly.pdbx_strand_id
1 'polypeptide(L)' 'MSKSAVLFLFISLLLTLTLWLEPWQATWPAAAVKVALGASGVLLLVALMVGKRVKFDPVLR' A
#
# COMPACT_ATOMS: atom_id res chain seq x y z
N MET A 1 -14.01 -3.98 -1.82
CA MET A 1 -12.54 -3.99 -1.97
C MET A 1 -12.03 -5.38 -1.65
N SER A 2 -11.00 -5.87 -2.35
CA SER A 2 -10.39 -7.18 -2.03
C SER A 2 -9.84 -7.18 -0.60
N LYS A 3 -9.97 -8.30 0.12
CA LYS A 3 -9.38 -8.48 1.48
C LYS A 3 -7.87 -8.18 1.48
N SER A 4 -7.19 -8.55 0.40
CA SER A 4 -5.76 -8.27 0.20
C SER A 4 -5.46 -6.78 0.04
N ALA A 5 -6.33 -6.02 -0.65
CA ALA A 5 -6.14 -4.58 -0.81
C ALA A 5 -6.24 -3.83 0.54
N VAL A 6 -7.16 -4.27 1.40
CA VAL A 6 -7.28 -3.72 2.76
C VAL A 6 -6.03 -4.03 3.58
N LEU A 7 -5.48 -5.24 3.50
CA LEU A 7 -4.23 -5.60 4.16
C LEU A 7 -3.05 -4.73 3.69
N PHE A 8 -2.87 -4.55 2.39
CA PHE A 8 -1.80 -3.70 1.86
C PHE A 8 -1.98 -2.22 2.24
N LEU A 9 -3.23 -1.76 2.40
CA LEU A 9 -3.54 -0.42 2.90
C LEU A 9 -3.06 -0.26 4.34
N PHE A 10 -3.42 -1.18 5.23
CA PHE A 10 -2.98 -1.12 6.62
C PHE A 10 -1.46 -1.20 6.75
N ILE A 11 -0.80 -2.06 5.96
CA ILE A 11 0.67 -2.17 5.96
C ILE A 11 1.30 -0.85 5.51
N SER A 12 0.82 -0.25 4.41
CA SER A 12 1.30 1.03 3.92
C SER A 12 1.08 2.15 4.94
N LEU A 13 -0.07 2.16 5.62
CA LEU A 13 -0.38 3.13 6.66
C LEU A 13 0.58 3.01 7.86
N LEU A 14 0.85 1.79 8.32
CA LEU A 14 1.78 1.53 9.42
C LEU A 14 3.22 1.91 9.07
N LEU A 15 3.66 1.64 7.83
CA LEU A 15 4.98 2.04 7.35
C LEU A 15 5.12 3.57 7.22
N THR A 16 4.03 4.25 6.84
CA THR A 16 4.01 5.72 6.79
C THR A 16 4.05 6.33 8.19
N LEU A 17 3.30 5.75 9.14
CA LEU A 17 3.30 6.18 10.54
C LEU A 17 4.66 5.97 11.20
N THR A 18 5.28 4.81 11.03
CA THR A 18 6.64 4.55 11.52
C THR A 18 7.63 5.55 10.93
N LEU A 19 7.54 5.87 9.63
CA LEU A 19 8.36 6.91 9.01
C LEU A 19 8.17 8.29 9.65
N TRP A 20 6.97 8.60 10.10
CA TRP A 20 6.61 9.89 10.68
C TRP A 20 6.98 10.02 12.17
N LEU A 21 6.81 8.95 12.95
CA LEU A 21 7.01 8.96 14.40
C LEU A 21 8.47 8.77 14.83
N GLU A 22 9.26 8.03 14.07
CA GLU A 22 10.65 7.73 14.46
C GLU A 22 11.60 8.85 13.97
N PRO A 23 12.41 9.46 14.85
CA PRO A 23 13.56 10.22 14.42
C PRO A 23 14.61 9.22 13.95
N TRP A 24 14.59 8.89 12.66
CA TRP A 24 15.48 7.89 12.06
C TRP A 24 16.95 8.32 12.13
N GLN A 25 17.60 8.06 13.26
CA GLN A 25 19.03 8.34 13.48
C GLN A 25 19.92 7.40 12.65
N ALA A 26 19.43 6.18 12.36
CA ALA A 26 20.11 5.22 11.52
C ALA A 26 19.58 5.27 10.08
N THR A 27 20.49 5.45 9.12
CA THR A 27 20.19 5.61 7.69
C THR A 27 19.66 4.34 7.03
N TRP A 28 20.15 3.16 7.44
CA TRP A 28 19.69 1.87 6.89
C TRP A 28 18.22 1.59 7.20
N PRO A 29 17.74 1.58 8.46
CA PRO A 29 16.36 1.20 8.74
C PRO A 29 15.34 2.15 8.09
N ALA A 30 15.63 3.44 7.98
CA ALA A 30 14.79 4.38 7.22
C ALA A 30 14.70 4.01 5.74
N ALA A 31 15.83 3.64 5.12
CA ALA A 31 15.85 3.22 3.72
C ALA A 31 15.04 1.92 3.51
N ALA A 32 15.16 0.95 4.42
CA ALA A 32 14.39 -0.29 4.37
C ALA A 32 12.87 -0.02 4.47
N VAL A 33 12.44 0.85 5.40
CA VAL A 33 11.02 1.19 5.56
C VAL A 33 10.49 1.95 4.35
N LYS A 34 11.28 2.84 3.73
CA LYS A 34 10.89 3.51 2.48
C LYS A 34 10.71 2.52 1.32
N VAL A 35 11.60 1.55 1.17
CA VAL A 35 11.48 0.49 0.15
C VAL A 35 10.25 -0.37 0.40
N ALA A 36 10.03 -0.78 1.65
CA ALA A 36 8.84 -1.55 2.05
C ALA A 36 7.55 -0.76 1.78
N LEU A 37 7.55 0.55 2.06
CA LEU A 37 6.41 1.43 1.79
C LEU A 37 6.12 1.48 0.29
N GLY A 38 7.14 1.69 -0.54
CA GLY A 38 7.03 1.67 -2.00
C GLY A 38 6.48 0.33 -2.53
N ALA A 39 7.02 -0.79 -2.06
CA ALA A 39 6.54 -2.11 -2.44
C ALA A 39 5.08 -2.33 -2.02
N SER A 40 4.72 -2.01 -0.77
CA SER A 40 3.35 -2.14 -0.28
C SER A 40 2.35 -1.28 -1.08
N GLY A 41 2.76 -0.07 -1.50
CA GLY A 41 1.94 0.80 -2.35
C GLY A 41 1.73 0.24 -3.76
N VAL A 42 2.77 -0.36 -4.36
CA VAL A 42 2.63 -1.05 -5.67
C VAL A 42 1.70 -2.26 -5.55
N LEU A 43 1.87 -3.10 -4.51
CA LEU A 43 0.98 -4.23 -4.28
C LEU A 43 -0.46 -3.80 -3.99
N LEU A 44 -0.66 -2.69 -3.27
CA LEU A 44 -1.97 -2.07 -3.08
C LEU A 44 -2.61 -1.68 -4.40
N LEU A 45 -1.87 -0.96 -5.28
CA LEU A 45 -2.37 -0.55 -6.59
C LEU A 45 -2.76 -1.76 -7.44
N VAL A 46 -1.93 -2.81 -7.47
CA VAL A 46 -2.23 -4.06 -8.16
C VAL A 46 -3.47 -4.71 -7.56
N ALA A 47 -3.58 -4.81 -6.24
CA ALA A 47 -4.74 -5.39 -5.56
C ALA A 47 -6.04 -4.60 -5.82
N LEU A 48 -5.95 -3.27 -5.92
CA LEU A 48 -7.06 -2.40 -6.29
C LEU A 48 -7.45 -2.57 -7.76
N MET A 49 -6.48 -2.65 -8.67
CA MET A 49 -6.72 -2.91 -10.10
C MET A 49 -7.39 -4.26 -10.32
N VAL A 50 -6.90 -5.33 -9.66
CA VAL A 50 -7.51 -6.66 -9.68
C VAL A 50 -8.93 -6.62 -9.10
N GLY A 51 -9.14 -5.93 -7.98
CA GLY A 51 -10.46 -5.76 -7.38
C GLY A 51 -11.43 -4.91 -8.23
N LYS A 52 -10.91 -4.01 -9.07
CA LYS A 52 -11.68 -3.12 -9.97
C LYS A 52 -12.07 -3.82 -11.28
N ARG A 53 -11.38 -4.89 -11.68
CA ARG A 53 -11.74 -5.71 -12.86
C ARG A 53 -13.13 -6.38 -12.79
N VAL A 54 -13.82 -6.39 -11.63
CA VAL A 54 -15.14 -7.04 -11.46
C VAL A 54 -16.31 -6.04 -11.31
N LYS A 55 -16.06 -4.73 -11.41
CA LYS A 55 -17.12 -3.71 -11.54
C LYS A 55 -16.84 -2.78 -12.71
N PHE A 56 -16.63 -3.37 -13.90
CA PHE A 56 -17.11 -2.69 -15.09
C PHE A 56 -18.63 -2.70 -14.97
N ASP A 57 -19.23 -1.63 -14.46
CA ASP A 57 -20.68 -1.43 -14.58
C ASP A 57 -20.99 -1.38 -16.08
N PRO A 58 -21.66 -2.39 -16.66
CA PRO A 58 -22.05 -2.38 -18.06
C PRO A 58 -23.33 -1.56 -18.26
N VAL A 59 -23.67 -0.65 -17.33
CA VAL A 59 -24.93 0.11 -17.35
C VAL A 59 -24.88 1.27 -18.36
N LEU A 60 -23.79 1.38 -19.12
CA LEU A 60 -23.67 2.23 -20.33
C LEU A 60 -23.46 1.38 -21.61
N ARG A 61 -24.00 0.16 -21.65
CA ARG A 61 -24.28 -0.57 -22.91
C ARG A 61 -25.63 -1.25 -22.85
#